data_AF-A0A3S4UQY9-F1
#
_entry.id   AF-A0A3S4UQY9-F1
#
_cell.length_a   1.000
_cell.length_b   1.000
_cell.length_c   1.000
_cell.angle_alpha   90.00
_cell.angle_beta   90.00
_cell.angle_gamma   90.00
#
_symmetry.space_group_name_H-M   'P 1'
#
loop_
_entity.id
_entity.type
_entity.pdbx_description
1 polymer ?
#
loop_
_entity_poly.entity_id
_entity_poly.type
_entity_poly.pdbx_seq_one_letter_code
_entity_poly.pdbx_strand_id
1 'polypeptide(L)'
;MDTIEKNRSRFRFGTRSFFVLPVDAVELKRAMIELEDSTALARLWDLDVLDVKGRLLSRSDFNKSPRTCLICGENAKNCTRSRKHHIDEILLEMQHRTQAYYFAEQIGEKVYQALLQEARLSPKPGLVDNLTNGAHQDMNLQTFERSALALKPFFIDFVLKGMETAALPENQVLSYIRPLGLLAEQTMFQTTHHTNTHKGAIFLSD
;
A
#
# COMPACT_ATOMS: atom_id res chain seq x y z
N MET A 1 26.09 9.25 -15.51
CA MET A 1 26.27 9.35 -14.04
C MET A 1 25.47 10.57 -13.68
N ASP A 2 24.15 10.39 -13.63
CA ASP A 2 23.22 11.47 -13.92
C ASP A 2 22.81 12.10 -12.61
N THR A 3 23.32 13.31 -12.40
CA THR A 3 23.22 14.05 -11.15
C THR A 3 21.75 14.35 -10.86
N ILE A 4 21.19 13.74 -9.81
CA ILE A 4 19.94 14.19 -9.22
C ILE A 4 20.24 15.50 -8.49
N GLU A 5 19.93 16.62 -9.12
CA GLU A 5 20.02 17.93 -8.45
C GLU A 5 18.78 18.12 -7.56
N LYS A 6 19.01 18.28 -6.25
CA LYS A 6 17.96 18.37 -5.24
C LYS A 6 18.02 19.73 -4.56
N ASN A 7 17.01 20.56 -4.80
CA ASN A 7 16.85 21.83 -4.10
C ASN A 7 15.65 21.75 -3.15
N ARG A 8 15.88 21.92 -1.85
CA ARG A 8 14.88 21.84 -0.78
C ARG A 8 14.57 23.23 -0.26
N SER A 9 13.29 23.58 -0.27
CA SER A 9 12.79 24.83 0.32
C SER A 9 11.64 24.53 1.28
N ARG A 10 11.69 25.12 2.47
CA ARG A 10 10.68 24.95 3.52
C ARG A 10 9.69 26.12 3.43
N PHE A 11 8.44 25.83 3.09
CA PHE A 11 7.37 26.83 3.00
C PHE A 11 6.41 26.71 4.20
N ARG A 12 5.64 27.76 4.47
CA ARG A 12 4.63 27.80 5.57
C ARG A 12 3.59 26.67 5.49
N PHE A 13 3.42 26.01 4.35
CA PHE A 13 2.38 25.01 4.09
C PHE A 13 2.93 23.61 3.75
N GLY A 14 4.22 23.36 3.95
CA GLY A 14 4.81 22.04 3.74
C GLY A 14 6.25 22.08 3.19
N THR A 15 6.85 20.89 3.09
CA THR A 15 8.16 20.71 2.47
C THR A 15 7.98 20.51 0.98
N ARG A 16 8.64 21.33 0.15
CA ARG A 16 8.71 21.10 -1.30
C ARG A 16 10.14 20.76 -1.69
N SER A 17 10.29 19.84 -2.63
CA SER A 17 11.58 19.48 -3.21
C SER A 17 11.44 19.46 -4.72
N PHE A 18 12.46 19.94 -5.42
CA PHE A 18 12.57 19.77 -6.86
C PHE A 18 13.62 18.70 -7.15
N PHE A 19 13.33 17.89 -8.16
CA PHE A 19 14.22 16.85 -8.65
C PHE A 19 14.34 17.02 -10.17
N VAL A 20 15.57 17.09 -10.66
CA VAL A 20 15.87 17.00 -12.09
C VAL A 20 16.27 15.55 -12.37
N LEU A 21 15.50 14.87 -13.22
CA LEU A 21 15.68 13.45 -13.52
C LEU A 21 15.93 13.27 -15.02
N PRO A 22 16.85 12.37 -15.42
CA PRO A 22 17.13 12.05 -16.82
C PRO A 22 16.06 11.09 -17.39
N VAL A 23 14.78 11.44 -17.23
CA VAL A 23 13.63 10.62 -17.63
C VAL A 23 12.68 11.47 -18.46
N ASP A 24 12.03 10.86 -19.46
CA ASP A 24 11.01 11.55 -20.24
C ASP A 24 9.87 12.05 -19.34
N ALA A 25 9.45 13.30 -19.53
CA ALA A 25 8.46 13.94 -18.66
C ALA A 25 7.08 13.27 -18.76
N VAL A 26 6.72 12.71 -19.92
CA VAL A 26 5.44 12.02 -20.12
C VAL A 26 5.45 10.68 -19.39
N GLU A 27 6.52 9.91 -19.52
CA GLU A 27 6.72 8.68 -18.76
C GLU A 27 6.73 8.93 -17.25
N LEU A 28 7.51 9.92 -16.80
CA LEU A 28 7.58 10.29 -15.40
C LEU A 28 6.20 10.70 -14.86
N LYS A 29 5.43 11.53 -15.59
CA LYS A 29 4.11 11.95 -15.12
C LYS A 29 3.13 10.78 -15.03
N ARG A 30 3.19 9.81 -15.95
CA ARG A 30 2.36 8.59 -15.86
C ARG A 30 2.67 7.80 -14.58
N ALA A 31 3.96 7.57 -14.30
CA ALA A 31 4.39 6.89 -13.09
C ALA A 31 4.00 7.65 -11.82
N MET A 32 4.09 8.98 -11.81
CA MET A 32 3.68 9.80 -10.66
C MET A 32 2.16 9.72 -10.42
N ILE A 33 1.35 9.71 -11.48
CA ILE A 33 -0.11 9.53 -11.38
C ILE A 33 -0.44 8.15 -10.81
N GLU A 34 0.21 7.10 -11.33
CA GLU A 34 0.03 5.73 -10.83
C GLU A 34 0.43 5.62 -9.36
N LEU A 35 1.53 6.26 -8.96
CA LEU A 35 1.95 6.32 -7.57
C LEU A 35 0.91 7.03 -6.69
N GLU A 36 0.45 8.21 -7.07
CA GLU A 36 -0.59 8.95 -6.33
C GLU A 36 -1.88 8.12 -6.14
N ASP A 37 -2.23 7.31 -7.13
CA ASP A 37 -3.43 6.48 -7.13
C ASP A 37 -3.20 5.11 -6.45
N SER A 38 -1.95 4.76 -6.08
CA SER A 38 -1.60 3.42 -5.60
C SER A 38 -2.03 3.12 -4.16
N THR A 39 -1.97 4.10 -3.26
CA THR A 39 -2.29 3.92 -1.83
C THR A 39 -2.96 5.15 -1.24
N ALA A 40 -3.67 4.96 -0.13
CA ALA A 40 -4.33 6.06 0.59
C ALA A 40 -3.34 7.14 1.06
N LEU A 41 -2.08 6.77 1.33
CA LEU A 41 -1.02 7.72 1.70
C LEU A 41 -0.37 8.40 0.50
N ALA A 42 -0.12 7.68 -0.59
CA ALA A 42 0.48 8.26 -1.78
C ALA A 42 -0.43 9.37 -2.37
N ARG A 43 -1.74 9.25 -2.16
CA ARG A 43 -2.72 10.29 -2.50
C ARG A 43 -2.52 11.62 -1.74
N LEU A 44 -1.82 11.61 -0.61
CA LEU A 44 -1.47 12.82 0.14
C LEU A 44 -0.32 13.60 -0.51
N TRP A 45 0.41 12.97 -1.43
CA TRP A 45 1.51 13.61 -2.14
C TRP A 45 0.99 14.42 -3.32
N ASP A 46 1.69 15.52 -3.58
CA ASP A 46 1.44 16.40 -4.72
C ASP A 46 2.63 16.30 -5.68
N LEU A 47 2.54 15.35 -6.62
CA LEU A 47 3.64 15.01 -7.51
C LEU A 47 3.45 15.67 -8.88
N ASP A 48 3.96 16.89 -8.96
CA ASP A 48 4.02 17.68 -10.18
C ASP A 48 5.21 17.30 -11.06
N VAL A 49 5.01 17.23 -12.37
CA VAL A 49 6.06 17.01 -13.36
C VAL A 49 6.05 18.15 -14.35
N LEU A 50 7.20 18.78 -14.55
CA LEU A 50 7.42 19.78 -15.58
C LEU A 50 8.23 19.17 -16.73
N ASP A 51 7.89 19.52 -17.97
CA ASP A 51 8.74 19.17 -19.11
C ASP A 51 9.95 20.11 -19.26
N VAL A 52 10.82 19.82 -20.22
CA VAL A 52 12.05 20.58 -20.48
C VAL A 52 11.80 22.05 -20.87
N LYS A 53 10.56 22.41 -21.24
CA LYS A 53 10.16 23.78 -21.56
C LYS A 53 9.52 24.48 -20.34
N GLY A 54 9.49 23.81 -19.18
CA GLY A 54 8.87 24.32 -17.95
C GLY A 54 7.34 24.21 -17.93
N ARG A 55 6.72 23.47 -18.86
CA ARG A 55 5.27 23.27 -18.85
C ARG A 55 4.91 22.19 -17.84
N LEU A 56 3.98 22.51 -16.93
CA LEU A 56 3.42 21.55 -15.97
C LEU A 56 2.48 20.57 -16.69
N LEU A 57 2.76 19.28 -16.56
CA LEU A 57 1.91 18.22 -17.09
C LEU A 57 0.75 17.91 -16.14
N SER A 58 -0.47 17.94 -16.67
CA SER A 58 -1.72 17.73 -15.94
C SER A 58 -2.25 16.31 -16.10
N ARG A 59 -3.12 15.86 -15.19
CA ARG A 59 -3.78 14.54 -15.29
C ARG A 59 -4.65 14.41 -16.55
N SER A 60 -5.26 15.50 -17.00
CA SER A 60 -6.08 15.52 -18.22
C SER A 60 -5.29 15.27 -19.49
N ASP A 61 -3.99 15.59 -19.51
CA ASP A 61 -3.11 15.29 -20.66
C ASP A 61 -2.96 13.77 -20.89
N PHE A 62 -3.37 12.95 -19.91
CA PHE A 62 -3.27 11.49 -19.90
C PHE A 62 -4.65 10.80 -19.87
N ASN A 63 -5.74 11.51 -20.16
CA ASN A 63 -7.12 11.01 -20.05
C ASN A 63 -7.46 10.47 -18.65
N LYS A 64 -6.84 11.01 -17.60
CA LYS A 64 -7.12 10.65 -16.21
C LYS A 64 -8.05 11.65 -15.57
N SER A 65 -8.90 11.14 -14.67
CA SER A 65 -9.80 11.99 -13.88
C SER A 65 -9.01 12.97 -13.01
N PRO A 66 -9.59 14.14 -12.69
CA PRO A 66 -9.02 15.03 -11.69
C PRO A 66 -8.95 14.32 -10.33
N ARG A 67 -8.02 14.77 -9.48
CA ARG A 67 -7.97 14.28 -8.10
C ARG A 67 -9.28 14.58 -7.39
N THR A 68 -9.77 13.59 -6.67
CA THR A 68 -10.95 13.71 -5.82
C THR A 68 -10.58 14.36 -4.49
N CYS A 69 -11.47 15.16 -3.94
CA CYS A 69 -11.32 15.81 -2.64
C CYS A 69 -11.18 14.75 -1.55
N LEU A 70 -10.28 14.99 -0.59
CA LEU A 70 -10.07 14.08 0.54
C LEU A 70 -11.32 13.97 1.44
N ILE A 71 -12.13 15.03 1.50
CA ILE A 71 -13.30 15.13 2.39
C ILE A 71 -14.57 14.61 1.71
N CYS A 72 -14.93 15.16 0.55
CA CYS A 72 -16.23 14.88 -0.07
C CYS A 72 -16.16 13.99 -1.32
N GLY A 73 -14.97 13.62 -1.80
CA GLY A 73 -14.82 12.81 -3.01
C GLY A 73 -15.13 13.51 -4.34
N GLU A 74 -15.66 14.73 -4.34
CA GLU A 74 -15.87 15.54 -5.56
C GLU A 74 -14.55 16.03 -6.17
N ASN A 75 -14.58 16.72 -7.31
CA ASN A 75 -13.36 17.29 -7.91
C ASN A 75 -12.66 18.27 -6.94
N ALA A 76 -11.43 17.96 -6.55
CA ALA A 76 -10.66 18.75 -5.58
C ALA A 76 -10.42 20.19 -6.05
N LYS A 77 -10.26 20.42 -7.36
CA LYS A 77 -10.06 21.78 -7.91
C LYS A 77 -11.25 22.69 -7.63
N ASN A 78 -12.48 22.14 -7.70
CA ASN A 78 -13.69 22.90 -7.42
C ASN A 78 -13.75 23.28 -5.93
N CYS A 79 -13.46 22.31 -5.04
CA CYS A 79 -13.44 22.53 -3.60
C CYS A 79 -12.42 23.58 -3.16
N THR A 80 -11.21 23.56 -3.75
CA THR A 80 -10.18 24.58 -3.49
C THR A 80 -10.63 25.96 -3.96
N ARG A 81 -11.22 26.05 -5.16
CA ARG A 81 -11.68 27.32 -5.72
C ARG A 81 -12.82 27.94 -4.92
N SER A 82 -13.77 27.12 -4.47
CA SER A 82 -14.93 27.57 -3.69
C SER A 82 -14.67 27.65 -2.19
N ARG A 83 -13.47 27.24 -1.71
CA ARG A 83 -13.14 27.07 -0.28
C ARG A 83 -14.21 26.26 0.46
N LYS A 84 -14.66 25.15 -0.14
CA LYS A 84 -15.76 24.32 0.37
C LYS A 84 -15.46 23.72 1.74
N HIS A 85 -14.19 23.47 2.04
CA HIS A 85 -13.73 22.86 3.29
C HIS A 85 -12.71 23.77 3.97
N HIS A 86 -12.77 23.82 5.29
CA HIS A 86 -11.77 24.51 6.10
C HIS A 86 -10.44 23.75 6.09
N ILE A 87 -9.33 24.47 6.29
CA ILE A 87 -8.00 23.85 6.31
C ILE A 87 -7.89 22.79 7.41
N ASP A 88 -8.54 23.01 8.56
CA ASP A 88 -8.50 22.07 9.69
C ASP A 88 -9.18 20.74 9.36
N GLU A 89 -10.26 20.74 8.56
CA GLU A 89 -10.90 19.50 8.10
C GLU A 89 -9.95 18.69 7.22
N ILE A 90 -9.23 19.37 6.32
CA ILE A 90 -8.23 18.74 5.45
C ILE A 90 -7.08 18.16 6.28
N LEU A 91 -6.55 18.93 7.22
CA LEU A 91 -5.46 18.48 8.08
C LEU A 91 -5.87 17.28 8.94
N LEU A 92 -7.10 17.30 9.49
CA LEU A 92 -7.63 16.20 10.28
C LEU A 92 -7.78 14.92 9.44
N GLU A 93 -8.29 15.03 8.21
CA GLU A 93 -8.41 13.89 7.30
C GLU A 93 -7.03 13.33 6.87
N MET A 94 -6.05 14.20 6.61
CA MET A 94 -4.67 13.78 6.33
C MET A 94 -4.06 13.03 7.53
N GLN A 95 -4.27 13.53 8.74
CA GLN A 95 -3.83 12.89 9.98
C GLN A 95 -4.50 11.53 10.18
N HIS A 96 -5.81 11.45 9.99
CA HIS A 96 -6.58 10.22 10.11
C HIS A 96 -6.04 9.14 9.17
N ARG A 97 -5.84 9.46 7.88
CA ARG A 97 -5.25 8.52 6.89
C ARG A 97 -3.84 8.06 7.29
N THR A 98 -3.02 9.00 7.75
CA THR A 98 -1.65 8.71 8.20
C THR A 98 -1.64 7.76 9.40
N GLN A 99 -2.50 8.01 10.38
CA GLN A 99 -2.61 7.19 11.58
C GLN A 99 -3.16 5.79 11.26
N ALA A 100 -4.20 5.70 10.43
CA ALA A 100 -4.78 4.42 10.02
C ALA A 100 -3.74 3.55 9.30
N TYR A 101 -2.99 4.12 8.36
CA TYR A 101 -1.94 3.39 7.66
C TYR A 101 -0.79 2.98 8.60
N TYR A 102 -0.32 3.88 9.46
CA TYR A 102 0.73 3.55 10.42
C TYR A 102 0.28 2.41 11.34
N PHE A 103 -0.94 2.44 11.85
CA PHE A 103 -1.50 1.35 12.64
C PHE A 103 -1.56 0.03 11.86
N ALA A 104 -2.05 0.06 10.62
CA ALA A 104 -2.09 -1.13 9.77
C ALA A 104 -0.70 -1.71 9.49
N GLU A 105 0.31 -0.86 9.28
CA GLU A 105 1.70 -1.29 9.13
C GLU A 105 2.23 -1.97 10.40
N GLN A 106 1.93 -1.44 11.59
CA GLN A 106 2.31 -2.07 12.86
C GLN A 106 1.66 -3.45 13.04
N ILE A 107 0.39 -3.60 12.67
CA ILE A 107 -0.30 -4.90 12.75
C ILE A 107 0.27 -5.86 11.71
N GLY A 108 0.43 -5.43 10.45
CA GLY A 108 1.03 -6.24 9.39
C GLY A 108 2.44 -6.73 9.73
N GLU A 109 3.26 -5.86 10.35
CA GLU A 109 4.58 -6.25 10.86
C GLU A 109 4.46 -7.30 11.98
N LYS A 110 3.54 -7.13 12.93
CA LYS A 110 3.33 -8.11 14.01
C LYS A 110 2.87 -9.47 13.46
N VAL A 111 1.98 -9.49 12.48
CA VAL A 111 1.54 -10.73 11.83
C VAL A 111 2.71 -11.38 11.09
N TYR A 112 3.46 -10.61 10.31
CA TYR A 112 4.67 -11.11 9.64
C TYR A 112 5.66 -11.74 10.62
N GLN A 113 5.97 -11.06 11.72
CA GLN A 113 6.85 -11.60 12.76
C GLN A 113 6.28 -12.85 13.43
N ALA A 114 4.96 -12.89 13.68
CA ALA A 114 4.30 -14.07 14.22
C ALA A 114 4.41 -15.28 13.28
N LEU A 115 4.24 -15.10 11.96
CA LEU A 115 4.41 -16.17 10.97
C LEU A 115 5.86 -16.69 10.95
N LEU A 116 6.86 -15.80 11.00
CA LEU A 116 8.25 -16.21 11.08
C LEU A 116 8.58 -16.95 12.37
N GLN A 117 8.08 -16.47 13.51
CA GLN A 117 8.28 -17.11 14.81
C GLN A 117 7.62 -18.49 14.86
N GLU A 118 6.39 -18.60 14.35
CA GLU A 118 5.66 -19.86 14.25
C GLU A 118 6.44 -20.85 13.38
N ALA A 119 6.93 -20.45 12.20
CA ALA A 119 7.66 -21.32 11.30
C ALA A 119 9.03 -21.76 11.88
N ARG A 120 9.69 -20.90 12.67
CA ARG A 120 11.00 -21.21 13.27
C ARG A 120 10.92 -21.96 14.60
N LEU A 121 9.75 -22.02 15.24
CA LEU A 121 9.61 -22.69 16.52
C LEU A 121 9.82 -24.20 16.35
N SER A 122 10.65 -24.80 17.20
CA SER A 122 10.91 -26.25 17.18
C SER A 122 10.73 -26.84 18.60
N PRO A 123 10.31 -28.11 18.73
CA PRO A 123 9.91 -29.02 17.66
C PRO A 123 8.46 -28.81 17.20
N LYS A 124 8.17 -29.05 15.91
CA LYS A 124 6.80 -29.13 15.37
C LYS A 124 6.56 -30.50 14.72
N PRO A 125 6.11 -31.52 15.49
CA PRO A 125 5.97 -32.89 15.00
C PRO A 125 5.16 -32.98 13.70
N GLY A 126 5.79 -33.51 12.65
CA GLY A 126 5.16 -33.69 11.33
C GLY A 126 5.08 -32.45 10.45
N LEU A 127 5.36 -31.25 10.99
CA LEU A 127 5.33 -29.98 10.27
C LEU A 127 6.75 -29.48 9.96
N VAL A 128 6.84 -28.47 9.11
CA VAL A 128 8.08 -27.73 8.88
C VAL A 128 8.42 -26.88 10.11
N ASP A 129 9.67 -26.97 10.56
CA ASP A 129 10.27 -26.11 11.59
C ASP A 129 11.72 -25.72 11.26
N ASN A 130 12.45 -25.19 12.25
CA ASN A 130 13.85 -24.76 12.09
C ASN A 130 14.86 -25.92 12.04
N LEU A 131 14.48 -27.11 12.46
CA LEU A 131 15.34 -28.29 12.51
C LEU A 131 15.06 -29.28 11.38
N THR A 132 13.80 -29.36 10.91
CA THR A 132 13.35 -30.37 9.95
C THR A 132 12.20 -29.88 9.08
N ASN A 133 12.05 -30.49 7.90
CA ASN A 133 10.87 -30.30 7.06
C ASN A 133 9.67 -31.16 7.53
N GLY A 134 9.82 -31.91 8.62
CA GLY A 134 8.79 -32.83 9.11
C GLY A 134 8.50 -33.92 8.09
N ALA A 135 7.22 -34.12 7.75
CA ALA A 135 6.81 -35.10 6.74
C ALA A 135 6.84 -34.56 5.30
N HIS A 136 7.25 -33.31 5.10
CA HIS A 136 7.16 -32.63 3.80
C HIS A 136 8.43 -32.79 2.96
N GLN A 137 8.23 -32.90 1.64
CA GLN A 137 9.30 -32.88 0.64
C GLN A 137 9.18 -31.69 -0.32
N ASP A 138 8.04 -31.01 -0.30
CA ASP A 138 7.62 -29.92 -1.19
C ASP A 138 7.79 -28.52 -0.57
N MET A 139 8.19 -28.45 0.71
CA MET A 139 8.42 -27.21 1.44
C MET A 139 9.47 -27.39 2.54
N ASN A 140 10.07 -26.27 2.92
CA ASN A 140 11.03 -26.14 4.00
C ASN A 140 10.86 -24.77 4.67
N LEU A 141 11.67 -24.49 5.71
CA LEU A 141 11.62 -23.22 6.42
C LEU A 141 11.72 -22.00 5.47
N GLN A 142 12.63 -22.06 4.49
CA GLN A 142 12.82 -20.96 3.54
C GLN A 142 11.56 -20.71 2.70
N THR A 143 10.81 -21.75 2.33
CA THR A 143 9.50 -21.60 1.66
C THR A 143 8.52 -20.80 2.53
N PHE A 144 8.47 -21.08 3.84
CA PHE A 144 7.65 -20.33 4.79
C PHE A 144 8.13 -18.88 4.95
N GLU A 145 9.42 -18.63 5.06
CA GLU A 145 9.97 -17.26 5.19
C GLU A 145 9.66 -16.40 3.95
N ARG A 146 9.81 -16.97 2.74
CA ARG A 146 9.44 -16.30 1.49
C ARG A 146 7.94 -16.02 1.42
N SER A 147 7.11 -16.98 1.84
CA SER A 147 5.66 -16.83 1.94
C SER A 147 5.27 -15.69 2.88
N ALA A 148 5.84 -15.66 4.09
CA ALA A 148 5.56 -14.61 5.08
C ALA A 148 5.94 -13.22 4.55
N LEU A 149 7.10 -13.08 3.90
CA LEU A 149 7.53 -11.82 3.31
C LEU A 149 6.59 -11.35 2.19
N ALA A 150 6.17 -12.27 1.31
CA ALA A 150 5.25 -11.98 0.22
C ALA A 150 3.84 -11.60 0.73
N LEU A 151 3.42 -12.15 1.87
CA LEU A 151 2.12 -11.88 2.47
C LEU A 151 2.07 -10.62 3.34
N LYS A 152 3.20 -10.10 3.80
CA LYS A 152 3.25 -8.91 4.68
C LYS A 152 2.43 -7.72 4.16
N PRO A 153 2.51 -7.30 2.88
CA PRO A 153 1.68 -6.20 2.37
C PRO A 153 0.18 -6.48 2.47
N PHE A 154 -0.24 -7.73 2.25
CA PHE A 154 -1.65 -8.11 2.31
C PHE A 154 -2.23 -8.01 3.72
N PHE A 155 -1.46 -8.31 4.77
CA PHE A 155 -1.93 -8.10 6.14
C PHE A 155 -2.13 -6.61 6.48
N ILE A 156 -1.35 -5.71 5.87
CA ILE A 156 -1.59 -4.26 5.97
C ILE A 156 -2.91 -3.92 5.27
N ASP A 157 -3.12 -4.44 4.05
CA ASP A 157 -4.34 -4.20 3.28
C ASP A 157 -5.60 -4.76 3.95
N PHE A 158 -5.52 -5.93 4.60
CA PHE A 158 -6.63 -6.49 5.37
C PHE A 158 -7.04 -5.58 6.52
N VAL A 159 -6.08 -5.03 7.26
CA VAL A 159 -6.37 -4.10 8.37
C VAL A 159 -6.99 -2.81 7.84
N LEU A 160 -6.43 -2.23 6.76
CA LEU A 160 -6.99 -1.03 6.13
C LEU A 160 -8.42 -1.28 5.62
N LYS A 161 -8.65 -2.43 4.97
CA LYS A 161 -9.97 -2.80 4.48
C LYS A 161 -10.96 -3.04 5.62
N GLY A 162 -10.52 -3.67 6.71
CA GLY A 162 -11.31 -3.84 7.93
C GLY A 162 -11.71 -2.50 8.54
N MET A 163 -10.81 -1.53 8.62
CA MET A 163 -11.11 -0.16 9.09
C MET A 163 -12.12 0.55 8.18
N GLU A 164 -11.96 0.45 6.86
CA GLU A 164 -12.86 1.05 5.87
C GLU A 164 -14.28 0.46 5.96
N THR A 165 -14.38 -0.84 6.21
CA THR A 165 -15.65 -1.58 6.22
C THR A 165 -16.25 -1.76 7.60
N ALA A 166 -15.63 -1.23 8.66
CA ALA A 166 -16.03 -1.43 10.05
C ALA A 166 -17.48 -0.98 10.37
N ALA A 167 -18.02 -0.05 9.60
CA ALA A 167 -19.40 0.44 9.76
C ALA A 167 -20.44 -0.33 8.91
N LEU A 168 -19.99 -1.24 8.05
CA LEU A 168 -20.88 -2.06 7.23
C LEU A 168 -21.48 -3.22 8.03
N PRO A 169 -22.69 -3.69 7.68
CA PRO A 169 -23.22 -4.94 8.21
C PRO A 169 -22.26 -6.10 7.96
N GLU A 170 -22.12 -7.00 8.95
CA GLU A 170 -21.18 -8.14 8.90
C GLU A 170 -21.32 -8.99 7.63
N ASN A 171 -22.55 -9.19 7.14
CA ASN A 171 -22.84 -9.95 5.94
C ASN A 171 -22.34 -9.29 4.63
N GLN A 172 -21.90 -8.03 4.67
CA GLN A 172 -21.35 -7.31 3.52
C GLN A 172 -19.83 -7.26 3.54
N VAL A 173 -19.19 -7.29 4.73
CA VAL A 173 -17.73 -7.16 4.89
C VAL A 173 -16.96 -8.14 4.02
N LEU A 174 -17.39 -9.41 4.01
CA LEU A 174 -16.74 -10.49 3.27
C LEU A 174 -16.61 -10.18 1.76
N SER A 175 -17.61 -9.52 1.17
CA SER A 175 -17.60 -9.18 -0.25
C SER A 175 -16.51 -8.16 -0.63
N TYR A 176 -16.06 -7.36 0.34
CA TYR A 176 -15.04 -6.33 0.15
C TYR A 176 -13.61 -6.82 0.41
N ILE A 177 -13.44 -7.82 1.28
CA ILE A 177 -12.12 -8.31 1.70
C ILE A 177 -11.68 -9.57 0.92
N ARG A 178 -12.62 -10.44 0.53
CA ARG A 178 -12.32 -11.68 -0.20
C ARG A 178 -11.51 -11.50 -1.50
N PRO A 179 -11.72 -10.46 -2.33
CA PRO A 179 -10.87 -10.22 -3.48
C PRO A 179 -9.39 -10.01 -3.11
N LEU A 180 -9.11 -9.37 -1.96
CA LEU A 180 -7.74 -9.22 -1.44
C LEU A 180 -7.20 -10.57 -0.97
N GLY A 181 -8.03 -11.39 -0.31
CA GLY A 181 -7.66 -12.74 0.12
C GLY A 181 -7.25 -13.65 -1.03
N LEU A 182 -8.01 -13.63 -2.13
CA LEU A 182 -7.67 -14.38 -3.35
C LEU A 182 -6.34 -13.92 -3.96
N LEU A 183 -6.07 -12.61 -3.96
CA LEU A 183 -4.80 -12.08 -4.46
C LEU A 183 -3.64 -12.50 -3.55
N ALA A 184 -3.82 -12.45 -2.23
CA ALA A 184 -2.83 -12.91 -1.25
C ALA A 184 -2.52 -14.39 -1.45
N GLU A 185 -3.54 -15.23 -1.64
CA GLU A 185 -3.40 -16.66 -1.90
C GLU A 185 -2.62 -16.91 -3.20
N GLN A 186 -2.97 -16.20 -4.27
CA GLN A 186 -2.26 -16.29 -5.55
C GLN A 186 -0.78 -15.91 -5.41
N THR A 187 -0.48 -14.80 -4.73
CA THR A 187 0.89 -14.34 -4.49
C THR A 187 1.68 -15.32 -3.64
N MET A 188 1.05 -15.88 -2.60
CA MET A 188 1.65 -16.95 -1.80
C MET A 188 2.03 -18.13 -2.69
N PHE A 189 1.08 -18.70 -3.44
CA PHE A 189 1.34 -19.87 -4.29
C PHE A 189 2.41 -19.61 -5.35
N GLN A 190 2.41 -18.45 -5.99
CA GLN A 190 3.45 -18.10 -6.96
C GLN A 190 4.84 -18.06 -6.31
N THR A 191 4.94 -17.53 -5.09
CA THR A 191 6.20 -17.40 -4.35
C THR A 191 6.70 -18.74 -3.79
N THR A 192 5.77 -19.66 -3.49
CA THR A 192 6.07 -20.96 -2.86
C THR A 192 6.06 -22.12 -3.85
N HIS A 193 6.10 -21.85 -5.16
CA HIS A 193 6.03 -22.89 -6.20
C HIS A 193 4.79 -23.79 -6.09
N HIS A 194 3.64 -23.18 -5.76
CA HIS A 194 2.32 -23.80 -5.57
C HIS A 194 2.16 -24.64 -4.31
N THR A 195 3.03 -24.45 -3.31
CA THR A 195 2.91 -25.14 -2.02
C THR A 195 2.03 -24.37 -1.03
N ASN A 196 1.17 -25.10 -0.32
CA ASN A 196 0.27 -24.55 0.70
C ASN A 196 1.03 -24.29 2.01
N THR A 197 1.40 -23.02 2.24
CA THR A 197 2.07 -22.59 3.47
C THR A 197 1.07 -21.88 4.40
N HIS A 198 0.93 -20.56 4.28
CA HIS A 198 0.14 -19.73 5.17
C HIS A 198 -1.31 -19.51 4.72
N LYS A 199 -1.89 -20.41 3.91
CA LYS A 199 -3.28 -20.28 3.44
C LYS A 199 -4.28 -20.16 4.60
N GLY A 200 -4.03 -20.88 5.70
CA GLY A 200 -4.85 -20.76 6.91
C GLY A 200 -4.78 -19.36 7.54
N ALA A 201 -3.62 -18.70 7.52
CA ALA A 201 -3.48 -17.33 8.01
C ALA A 201 -4.21 -16.32 7.12
N ILE A 202 -4.22 -16.55 5.81
CA ILE A 202 -5.01 -15.75 4.86
C ILE A 202 -6.50 -15.92 5.17
N PHE A 203 -6.97 -17.17 5.32
CA PHE A 203 -8.38 -17.47 5.59
C PHE A 203 -8.93 -16.86 6.89
N LEU A 204 -8.08 -16.70 7.91
CA LEU A 204 -8.47 -16.03 9.16
C LEU A 204 -8.54 -14.50 9.02
N SER A 205 -8.01 -13.97 7.93
CA SER A 205 -7.84 -12.52 7.72
C SER A 205 -8.74 -11.97 6.61
N ASP A 206 -9.42 -12.82 5.84
CA ASP A 206 -10.26 -12.47 4.68
C ASP A 206 -11.73 -12.93 4.79
#